data_AF-A0A2M7IGB7-F1
#
_entry.id   AF-A0A2M7IGB7-F1
#
_cell.length_a   1.000
_cell.length_b   1.000
_cell.length_c   1.000
_cell.angle_alpha   90.00
_cell.angle_beta   90.00
_cell.angle_gamma   90.00
#
_symmetry.space_group_name_H-M   'P 1'
#
loop_
_entity.id
_entity.type
_entity.pdbx_description
1 polymer ?
#
loop_
_entity_poly.entity_id
_entity_poly.type
_entity_poly.pdbx_seq_one_letter_code
_entity_poly.pdbx_strand_id
1 'polypeptide(L)'
;MLSKADIVVSLIVGELSAWLLIAIARSLGITSSAIWSLPIVFPLLCLLGLYVAARIAAKIAVIYQIAKFILIGGFNTLLDWGILAALIFIFRQYFLVEPQDKLAVILTLGLVYYSFYKAISFVVAAVSSFFWNRFWTFKRETTESMSQEFFQFLIVTFVGFLINVGIASSVFKFVHPFGGLNYDQWAIAAAVVATIFSMVWNFLGYKFIVFNEKPAEAKPVSI
;
A
#
# COMPACT_ATOMS: atom_id res chain seq x y z
N MET A 1 -19.51 -14.08 7.83
CA MET A 1 -18.50 -15.02 8.37
C MET A 1 -17.23 -14.92 7.53
N LEU A 2 -16.04 -15.09 8.13
CA LEU A 2 -14.80 -15.12 7.34
C LEU A 2 -14.77 -16.36 6.45
N SER A 3 -14.32 -16.20 5.21
CA SER A 3 -14.00 -17.34 4.37
C SER A 3 -12.65 -17.95 4.76
N LYS A 4 -12.39 -19.21 4.37
CA LYS A 4 -11.08 -19.85 4.57
C LYS A 4 -9.95 -19.02 3.95
N ALA A 5 -10.18 -18.47 2.76
CA ALA A 5 -9.24 -17.59 2.07
C ALA A 5 -8.93 -16.33 2.90
N ASP A 6 -9.92 -15.75 3.59
CA ASP A 6 -9.70 -14.54 4.40
C ASP A 6 -8.79 -14.82 5.61
N ILE A 7 -8.95 -15.98 6.24
CA ILE A 7 -8.10 -16.41 7.37
C ILE A 7 -6.68 -16.64 6.88
N VAL A 8 -6.51 -17.43 5.82
CA VAL A 8 -5.18 -17.78 5.29
C VAL A 8 -4.45 -16.53 4.79
N VAL A 9 -5.12 -15.68 3.99
CA VAL A 9 -4.50 -14.47 3.45
C VAL A 9 -4.13 -13.49 4.55
N SER A 10 -5.00 -13.25 5.54
CA SER A 10 -4.67 -12.31 6.63
C SER A 10 -3.49 -12.79 7.49
N LEU A 11 -3.38 -14.10 7.72
CA LEU A 11 -2.22 -14.68 8.42
C LEU A 11 -0.94 -14.58 7.61
N ILE A 12 -0.97 -14.91 6.30
CA ILE A 12 0.20 -14.80 5.42
C ILE A 12 0.67 -13.34 5.32
N VAL A 13 -0.27 -12.42 5.04
CA VAL A 13 0.04 -11.00 4.92
C VAL A 13 0.58 -10.46 6.24
N GLY A 14 -0.04 -10.82 7.36
CA GLY A 14 0.45 -10.44 8.69
C GLY A 14 1.83 -11.00 9.00
N GLU A 15 2.14 -12.24 8.62
CA GLU A 15 3.45 -12.86 8.84
C GLU A 15 4.53 -12.13 8.05
N LEU A 16 4.29 -11.90 6.76
CA LEU A 16 5.22 -11.15 5.91
C LEU A 16 5.41 -9.72 6.44
N SER A 17 4.34 -9.05 6.85
CA SER A 17 4.42 -7.73 7.50
C SER A 17 5.23 -7.75 8.79
N ALA A 18 5.14 -8.80 9.61
CA ALA A 18 5.90 -8.91 10.84
C ALA A 18 7.41 -8.94 10.60
N TRP A 19 7.87 -9.73 9.63
CA TRP A 19 9.29 -9.79 9.26
C TRP A 19 9.79 -8.47 8.68
N LEU A 20 8.99 -7.82 7.85
CA LEU A 20 9.31 -6.50 7.30
C LEU A 20 9.41 -5.45 8.43
N LEU A 21 8.49 -5.47 9.40
CA LEU A 21 8.51 -4.60 10.57
C LEU A 21 9.75 -4.84 11.44
N ILE A 22 10.19 -6.09 11.64
CA ILE A 22 11.43 -6.39 12.36
C ILE A 22 12.63 -5.77 11.63
N ALA A 23 12.72 -5.96 10.31
CA ALA A 23 13.82 -5.42 9.51
C ALA A 23 13.89 -3.87 9.59
N ILE A 24 12.73 -3.21 9.49
CA ILE A 24 12.63 -1.75 9.60
C ILE A 24 12.93 -1.29 11.04
N ALA A 25 12.41 -1.97 12.07
CA ALA A 25 12.69 -1.62 13.46
C ALA A 25 14.19 -1.69 13.75
N ARG A 26 14.88 -2.73 13.25
CA ARG A 26 16.32 -2.89 13.39
C ARG A 26 17.10 -1.81 12.64
N SER A 27 16.66 -1.38 11.46
CA SER A 27 17.31 -0.29 10.72
C SER A 27 17.15 1.06 11.40
N LEU A 28 16.08 1.24 12.18
CA LEU A 28 15.85 2.42 13.04
C LEU A 28 16.59 2.35 14.39
N GLY A 29 17.39 1.30 14.64
CA GLY A 29 18.14 1.14 15.89
C GLY A 29 17.31 0.60 17.06
N ILE A 30 16.09 0.09 16.82
CA ILE A 30 15.29 -0.55 17.86
C ILE A 30 15.88 -1.93 18.17
N THR A 31 16.41 -2.09 19.39
CA THR A 31 17.10 -3.31 19.85
C THR A 31 16.31 -4.14 20.87
N SER A 32 15.11 -3.69 21.24
CA SER A 32 14.25 -4.39 22.21
C SER A 32 13.96 -5.83 21.77
N SER A 33 14.05 -6.78 22.70
CA SER A 33 13.71 -8.19 22.45
C SER A 33 12.22 -8.37 22.07
N ALA A 34 11.36 -7.41 22.40
CA ALA A 34 9.94 -7.44 22.08
C ALA A 34 9.65 -7.49 20.56
N ILE A 35 10.57 -7.02 19.70
CA ILE A 35 10.35 -7.08 18.25
C ILE A 35 10.23 -8.53 17.75
N TRP A 36 10.85 -9.49 18.45
CA TRP A 36 10.80 -10.91 18.08
C TRP A 36 9.45 -11.57 18.35
N SER A 37 8.54 -10.92 19.09
CA SER A 37 7.16 -11.42 19.23
C SER A 37 6.28 -11.05 18.04
N LEU A 38 6.71 -10.14 17.15
CA LEU A 38 5.91 -9.68 16.01
C LEU A 38 5.41 -10.81 15.10
N PRO A 39 6.19 -11.85 14.75
CA PRO A 39 5.71 -12.95 13.91
C PRO A 39 4.56 -13.75 14.53
N ILE A 40 4.41 -13.70 15.85
CA ILE A 40 3.28 -14.36 16.52
C ILE A 40 2.13 -13.37 16.68
N VAL A 41 2.42 -12.17 17.19
CA VAL A 41 1.39 -11.21 17.58
C VAL A 41 0.75 -10.54 16.37
N PHE A 42 1.54 -10.12 15.38
CA PHE A 42 1.05 -9.30 14.28
C PHE A 42 0.08 -10.04 13.33
N PRO A 43 0.33 -11.30 12.91
CA PRO A 43 -0.64 -12.05 12.11
C PRO A 43 -1.97 -12.27 12.83
N LEU A 44 -1.92 -12.56 14.12
CA LEU A 44 -3.12 -12.71 14.95
C LEU A 44 -3.88 -11.40 15.07
N LEU A 45 -3.19 -10.26 15.18
CA LEU A 45 -3.81 -8.93 15.15
C LEU A 45 -4.47 -8.63 13.80
N CYS A 46 -3.83 -8.95 12.67
CA CYS A 46 -4.41 -8.79 11.34
C CYS A 46 -5.68 -9.64 11.18
N LEU A 47 -5.65 -10.90 11.60
CA LEU A 47 -6.81 -11.80 11.59
C LEU A 47 -7.93 -11.28 12.51
N LEU A 48 -7.59 -10.84 13.72
CA LEU A 48 -8.55 -10.26 14.67
C LEU A 48 -9.20 -9.00 14.11
N GLY A 49 -8.42 -8.11 13.50
CA GLY A 49 -8.91 -6.90 12.85
C GLY A 49 -9.91 -7.22 11.74
N LEU A 50 -9.58 -8.20 10.89
CA LEU A 50 -10.49 -8.65 9.82
C LEU A 50 -11.75 -9.34 10.38
N TYR A 51 -11.64 -10.08 11.48
CA TYR A 51 -12.76 -10.67 12.19
C TYR A 51 -13.70 -9.61 12.76
N VAL A 52 -13.17 -8.60 13.43
CA VAL A 52 -13.96 -7.47 13.95
C VAL A 52 -14.65 -6.75 12.79
N ALA A 53 -13.94 -6.46 11.71
CA ALA A 53 -14.52 -5.86 10.51
C ALA A 53 -15.65 -6.72 9.92
N ALA A 54 -15.49 -8.04 9.87
CA ALA A 54 -16.52 -8.96 9.40
C ALA A 54 -17.78 -8.95 10.28
N ARG A 55 -17.64 -8.74 11.59
CA ARG A 55 -18.79 -8.59 12.52
C ARG A 55 -19.51 -7.26 12.32
N ILE A 56 -18.77 -6.17 12.14
CA ILE A 56 -19.34 -4.83 11.89
C ILE A 56 -20.01 -4.78 10.51
N ALA A 57 -19.40 -5.43 9.51
CA ALA A 57 -19.91 -5.46 8.13
C ALA A 57 -21.27 -6.15 7.97
N ALA A 58 -21.79 -6.84 9.00
CA ALA A 58 -23.17 -7.34 9.03
C ALA A 58 -24.21 -6.21 8.84
N LYS A 59 -23.84 -4.95 9.09
CA LYS A 59 -24.68 -3.76 8.86
C LYS A 59 -24.31 -2.97 7.60
N ILE A 60 -23.03 -3.00 7.18
CA ILE A 60 -22.52 -2.25 6.03
C ILE A 60 -21.46 -3.09 5.29
N ALA A 61 -21.84 -3.71 4.17
CA ALA A 61 -20.96 -4.62 3.42
C ALA A 61 -19.63 -3.97 2.96
N VAL A 62 -19.62 -2.65 2.74
CA VAL A 62 -18.45 -1.88 2.31
C VAL A 62 -17.31 -1.91 3.35
N ILE A 63 -17.64 -1.98 4.65
CA ILE A 63 -16.64 -1.99 5.73
C ILE A 63 -15.69 -3.18 5.60
N TYR A 64 -16.19 -4.33 5.16
CA TYR A 64 -15.36 -5.52 4.99
C TYR A 64 -14.32 -5.34 3.88
N GLN A 65 -14.72 -4.76 2.75
CA GLN A 65 -13.81 -4.46 1.64
C GLN A 65 -12.79 -3.38 2.04
N ILE A 66 -13.21 -2.35 2.78
CA ILE A 66 -12.29 -1.33 3.31
C ILE A 66 -11.25 -1.97 4.24
N ALA A 67 -11.64 -2.87 5.13
CA ALA A 67 -10.70 -3.54 6.03
C ALA A 67 -9.65 -4.37 5.28
N LYS A 68 -10.06 -5.14 4.26
CA LYS A 68 -9.12 -5.84 3.38
C LYS A 68 -8.22 -4.88 2.64
N PHE A 69 -8.78 -3.81 2.09
CA PHE A 69 -8.02 -2.78 1.38
C PHE A 69 -6.96 -2.14 2.27
N ILE A 70 -7.29 -1.79 3.51
CA ILE A 70 -6.36 -1.23 4.49
C ILE A 70 -5.27 -2.26 4.84
N LEU A 71 -5.64 -3.51 5.08
CA LEU A 71 -4.67 -4.57 5.39
C LEU A 71 -3.65 -4.74 4.26
N ILE A 72 -4.13 -4.85 3.02
CA ILE A 72 -3.27 -4.94 1.84
C ILE A 72 -2.47 -3.66 1.64
N GLY A 73 -3.06 -2.49 1.83
CA GLY A 73 -2.38 -1.20 1.74
C GLY A 73 -1.19 -1.10 2.71
N GLY A 74 -1.43 -1.40 3.99
CA GLY A 74 -0.38 -1.41 5.01
C GLY A 74 0.73 -2.42 4.71
N PHE A 75 0.37 -3.62 4.26
CA PHE A 75 1.35 -4.61 3.81
C PHE A 75 2.22 -4.10 2.66
N ASN A 76 1.63 -3.46 1.65
CA ASN A 76 2.38 -2.95 0.50
C ASN A 76 3.31 -1.79 0.87
N THR A 77 2.94 -0.95 1.84
CA THR A 77 3.85 0.07 2.39
C THR A 77 5.07 -0.58 3.05
N LEU A 78 4.85 -1.63 3.86
CA LEU A 78 5.95 -2.37 4.48
C LEU A 78 6.80 -3.10 3.43
N LEU A 79 6.18 -3.64 2.39
CA LEU A 79 6.86 -4.31 1.30
C LEU A 79 7.76 -3.34 0.53
N ASP A 80 7.26 -2.13 0.22
CA ASP A 80 8.02 -1.07 -0.42
C ASP A 80 9.27 -0.72 0.40
N TRP A 81 9.09 -0.43 1.69
CA TRP A 81 10.21 -0.09 2.58
C TRP A 81 11.18 -1.25 2.78
N GLY A 82 10.69 -2.49 2.88
CA GLY A 82 11.54 -3.65 3.02
C GLY A 82 12.38 -3.93 1.77
N ILE A 83 11.79 -3.82 0.58
CA ILE A 83 12.55 -3.97 -0.68
C ILE A 83 13.56 -2.84 -0.83
N LEU A 84 13.18 -1.60 -0.51
CA LEU A 84 14.11 -0.47 -0.52
C LEU A 84 15.30 -0.72 0.41
N ALA A 85 15.04 -1.15 1.65
CA ALA A 85 16.09 -1.47 2.61
C ALA A 85 16.97 -2.64 2.14
N ALA A 86 16.38 -3.68 1.56
CA ALA A 86 17.11 -4.82 1.01
C ALA A 86 18.02 -4.42 -0.16
N LEU A 87 17.53 -3.61 -1.10
CA LEU A 87 18.33 -3.10 -2.22
C LEU A 87 19.49 -2.24 -1.73
N ILE A 88 19.26 -1.34 -0.79
CA ILE A 88 20.33 -0.53 -0.17
C ILE A 88 21.38 -1.43 0.47
N PHE A 89 20.96 -2.43 1.26
CA PHE A 89 21.88 -3.36 1.92
C PHE A 89 22.69 -4.18 0.91
N ILE A 90 22.04 -4.75 -0.10
CA ILE A 90 22.69 -5.59 -1.12
C ILE A 90 23.71 -4.77 -1.93
N PHE A 91 23.33 -3.58 -2.39
CA PHE A 91 24.23 -2.74 -3.18
C PHE A 91 25.43 -2.24 -2.37
N ARG A 92 25.21 -1.82 -1.12
CA ARG A 92 26.32 -1.44 -0.24
C ARG A 92 27.26 -2.62 0.01
N GLN A 93 26.71 -3.77 0.39
CA GLN A 93 27.50 -4.93 0.82
C GLN A 93 28.28 -5.60 -0.32
N TYR A 94 27.65 -5.75 -1.49
CA TYR A 94 28.22 -6.54 -2.59
C TYR A 94 28.79 -5.69 -3.72
N PHE A 95 28.29 -4.47 -3.90
CA PHE A 95 28.70 -3.59 -5.01
C PHE A 95 29.46 -2.34 -4.54
N LEU A 96 29.58 -2.13 -3.22
CA LEU A 96 30.26 -0.98 -2.61
C LEU A 96 29.70 0.37 -3.11
N VAL A 97 28.40 0.40 -3.42
CA VAL A 97 27.68 1.59 -3.87
C VAL A 97 26.84 2.14 -2.74
N GLU A 98 27.04 3.42 -2.41
CA GLU A 98 26.22 4.13 -1.44
C GLU A 98 24.96 4.72 -2.11
N PRO A 99 23.84 4.88 -1.36
CA PRO A 99 22.60 5.42 -1.94
C PRO A 99 22.74 6.81 -2.54
N GLN A 100 23.69 7.62 -2.05
CA GLN A 100 23.97 8.97 -2.56
C GLN A 100 24.86 8.99 -3.81
N ASP A 101 25.43 7.86 -4.21
CA ASP A 101 26.30 7.79 -5.37
C ASP A 101 25.51 8.13 -6.64
N LYS A 102 26.16 8.80 -7.58
CA LYS A 102 25.54 9.20 -8.84
C LYS A 102 25.41 7.98 -9.75
N LEU A 103 24.17 7.74 -10.19
CA LEU A 103 23.85 6.74 -11.21
C LEU A 103 23.94 7.35 -12.62
N ALA A 104 23.30 8.50 -12.82
CA ALA A 104 23.28 9.21 -14.08
C ALA A 104 23.04 10.70 -13.86
N VAL A 105 23.45 11.55 -14.80
CA VAL A 105 23.08 12.96 -14.84
C VAL A 105 22.18 13.16 -16.05
N ILE A 106 20.94 13.57 -15.82
CA ILE A 106 20.00 13.91 -16.88
C ILE A 106 19.78 15.42 -16.82
N LEU A 107 20.28 16.13 -17.83
CA LEU A 107 20.33 17.60 -17.86
C LEU A 107 21.11 18.15 -16.65
N THR A 108 20.42 18.72 -15.66
CA THR A 108 20.97 19.24 -14.39
C THR A 108 20.61 18.38 -13.17
N LEU A 109 19.76 17.36 -13.34
CA LEU A 109 19.32 16.49 -12.27
C LEU A 109 20.27 15.29 -12.14
N GLY A 110 20.99 15.22 -11.03
CA GLY A 110 21.74 14.03 -10.65
C GLY A 110 20.80 12.95 -10.14
N LEU A 111 20.59 11.90 -10.94
CA LEU A 111 19.96 10.68 -10.47
C LEU A 111 20.97 9.91 -9.63
N VAL A 112 20.59 9.66 -8.38
CA VAL A 112 21.38 8.84 -7.46
C VAL A 112 20.84 7.42 -7.43
N TYR A 113 21.66 6.48 -6.98
CA TYR A 113 21.28 5.07 -6.84
C TYR A 113 20.03 4.88 -5.95
N TYR A 114 19.85 5.73 -4.93
CA TYR A 114 18.62 5.72 -4.13
C TYR A 114 17.34 5.83 -4.97
N SER A 115 17.31 6.70 -5.98
CA SER A 115 16.15 6.88 -6.86
C SER A 115 15.81 5.61 -7.63
N PHE A 116 16.84 4.88 -8.07
CA PHE A 116 16.69 3.58 -8.74
C PHE A 116 16.14 2.52 -7.79
N TYR A 117 16.66 2.42 -6.56
CA TYR A 117 16.13 1.49 -5.55
C TYR A 117 14.68 1.81 -5.19
N LYS A 118 14.34 3.09 -5.08
CA LYS A 118 12.98 3.54 -4.79
C LYS A 118 12.00 3.23 -5.91
N ALA A 119 12.43 3.34 -7.16
CA ALA A 119 11.62 2.98 -8.32
C ALA A 119 11.30 1.47 -8.34
N ILE A 120 12.30 0.61 -8.13
CA ILE A 120 12.10 -0.85 -8.11
C ILE A 120 11.17 -1.25 -6.96
N SER A 121 11.45 -0.77 -5.74
CA SER A 121 10.61 -1.08 -4.57
C SER A 121 9.16 -0.64 -4.75
N PHE A 122 8.95 0.56 -5.32
CA PHE A 122 7.62 1.06 -5.63
C PHE A 122 6.90 0.18 -6.66
N VAL A 123 7.56 -0.21 -7.75
CA VAL A 123 6.95 -1.05 -8.79
C VAL A 123 6.55 -2.42 -8.22
N VAL A 124 7.41 -3.05 -7.42
CA VAL A 124 7.09 -4.35 -6.81
C VAL A 124 5.90 -4.22 -5.85
N ALA A 125 5.87 -3.19 -5.01
CA ALA A 125 4.75 -2.94 -4.11
C ALA A 125 3.44 -2.62 -4.87
N ALA A 126 3.51 -1.87 -5.96
CA ALA A 126 2.35 -1.55 -6.80
C ALA A 126 1.78 -2.80 -7.49
N VAL A 127 2.65 -3.66 -8.04
CA VAL A 127 2.25 -4.94 -8.64
C VAL A 127 1.63 -5.87 -7.60
N SER A 128 2.24 -5.97 -6.42
CA SER A 128 1.68 -6.75 -5.30
C SER A 128 0.29 -6.22 -4.88
N SER A 129 0.15 -4.91 -4.74
CA SER A 129 -1.12 -4.25 -4.45
C SER A 129 -2.21 -4.56 -5.48
N PHE A 130 -1.88 -4.53 -6.78
CA PHE A 130 -2.83 -4.86 -7.83
C PHE A 130 -3.36 -6.30 -7.68
N PHE A 131 -2.48 -7.29 -7.51
CA PHE A 131 -2.88 -8.68 -7.41
C PHE A 131 -3.71 -8.98 -6.16
N TRP A 132 -3.28 -8.46 -5.00
CA TRP A 132 -4.03 -8.62 -3.76
C TRP A 132 -5.41 -7.97 -3.83
N ASN A 133 -5.50 -6.76 -4.40
CA ASN A 133 -6.77 -6.08 -4.53
C ASN A 133 -7.71 -6.78 -5.52
N ARG A 134 -7.20 -7.18 -6.69
CA ARG A 134 -7.97 -7.88 -7.71
C ARG A 134 -8.54 -9.20 -7.18
N PHE A 135 -7.67 -10.09 -6.69
CA PHE A 135 -8.05 -11.47 -6.42
C PHE A 135 -8.66 -11.69 -5.03
N TRP A 136 -8.37 -10.82 -4.05
CA TRP A 136 -8.82 -11.03 -2.67
C TRP A 136 -9.70 -9.92 -2.11
N THR A 137 -9.34 -8.64 -2.31
CA THR A 137 -10.15 -7.51 -1.82
C THR A 137 -11.47 -7.40 -2.57
N PHE A 138 -11.41 -7.36 -3.91
CA PHE A 138 -12.56 -7.16 -4.78
C PHE A 138 -13.06 -8.45 -5.46
N LYS A 139 -12.29 -9.54 -5.39
CA LYS A 139 -12.66 -10.88 -5.89
C LYS A 139 -13.16 -10.87 -7.34
N ARG A 140 -12.48 -10.16 -8.22
CA ARG A 140 -12.91 -10.03 -9.62
C ARG A 140 -12.64 -11.32 -10.40
N GLU A 141 -13.72 -12.03 -10.74
CA GLU A 141 -13.71 -13.17 -11.64
C GLU A 141 -13.77 -12.69 -13.10
N THR A 142 -13.05 -13.38 -13.98
CA THR A 142 -12.50 -12.86 -15.25
C THR A 142 -13.54 -12.49 -16.32
N THR A 143 -13.58 -11.21 -16.71
CA THR A 143 -14.28 -10.75 -17.93
C THR A 143 -13.48 -9.75 -18.79
N GLU A 144 -12.56 -8.95 -18.22
CA GLU A 144 -11.70 -8.01 -18.98
C GLU A 144 -10.23 -8.45 -19.02
N SER A 145 -9.46 -7.86 -19.96
CA SER A 145 -8.02 -8.14 -20.07
C SER A 145 -7.26 -7.62 -18.83
N MET A 146 -6.39 -8.47 -18.26
CA MET A 146 -5.62 -8.14 -17.05
C MET A 146 -4.75 -6.89 -17.20
N SER A 147 -4.24 -6.65 -18.41
CA SER A 147 -3.45 -5.46 -18.73
C SER A 147 -4.29 -4.18 -18.63
N GLN A 148 -5.52 -4.16 -19.16
CA GLN A 148 -6.40 -2.99 -19.07
C GLN A 148 -6.72 -2.64 -17.61
N GLU A 149 -7.06 -3.62 -16.78
CA GLU A 149 -7.30 -3.39 -15.35
C GLU A 149 -6.06 -2.85 -14.65
N PHE A 150 -4.86 -3.35 -14.99
CA PHE A 150 -3.61 -2.84 -14.43
C PHE A 150 -3.35 -1.38 -14.83
N PHE A 151 -3.58 -1.01 -16.08
CA PHE A 151 -3.46 0.39 -16.52
C PHE A 151 -4.49 1.30 -15.84
N GLN A 152 -5.74 0.86 -15.72
CA GLN A 152 -6.77 1.59 -14.97
C GLN A 152 -6.39 1.76 -13.49
N PHE A 153 -5.86 0.70 -12.86
CA PHE A 153 -5.34 0.74 -11.51
C PHE A 153 -4.24 1.79 -11.36
N LEU A 154 -3.26 1.81 -12.27
CA LEU A 154 -2.18 2.80 -12.25
C LEU A 154 -2.70 4.23 -12.41
N ILE A 155 -3.67 4.46 -13.31
CA ILE A 155 -4.28 5.79 -13.49
C ILE A 155 -5.00 6.22 -12.20
N VAL A 156 -5.83 5.36 -11.62
CA VAL A 156 -6.54 5.66 -10.36
C VAL A 156 -5.54 5.95 -9.25
N THR A 157 -4.49 5.12 -9.10
CA THR A 157 -3.41 5.31 -8.13
C THR A 157 -2.73 6.66 -8.31
N PHE A 158 -2.42 7.03 -9.55
CA PHE A 158 -1.74 8.27 -9.88
C PHE A 158 -2.61 9.50 -9.55
N VAL A 159 -3.90 9.45 -9.87
CA VAL A 159 -4.84 10.51 -9.44
C VAL A 159 -4.92 10.57 -7.92
N GLY A 160 -4.96 9.44 -7.23
CA GLY A 160 -4.91 9.38 -5.77
C GLY A 160 -3.64 10.00 -5.20
N PHE A 161 -2.49 9.80 -5.85
CA PHE A 161 -1.24 10.47 -5.51
C PHE A 161 -1.33 12.00 -5.68
N LEU A 162 -1.89 12.49 -6.79
CA LEU A 162 -2.10 13.92 -7.00
C LEU A 162 -3.04 14.54 -5.96
N ILE A 163 -4.11 13.83 -5.60
CA ILE A 163 -5.02 14.22 -4.51
C ILE A 163 -4.27 14.31 -3.19
N ASN A 164 -3.40 13.33 -2.89
CA ASN A 164 -2.58 13.33 -1.69
C ASN A 164 -1.68 14.58 -1.63
N VAL A 165 -0.85 14.78 -2.66
CA VAL A 165 0.07 15.91 -2.74
C VAL A 165 -0.68 17.25 -2.69
N GLY A 166 -1.79 17.35 -3.42
CA GLY A 166 -2.62 18.57 -3.47
C GLY A 166 -3.24 18.92 -2.12
N ILE A 167 -3.84 17.95 -1.42
CA ILE A 167 -4.45 18.17 -0.10
C ILE A 167 -3.37 18.47 0.94
N ALA A 168 -2.28 17.69 0.99
CA ALA A 168 -1.21 17.90 1.96
C ALA A 168 -0.61 19.30 1.81
N SER A 169 -0.30 19.71 0.57
CA SER A 169 0.25 21.03 0.27
C SER A 169 -0.74 22.15 0.62
N SER A 170 -2.03 21.96 0.34
CA SER A 170 -3.07 22.96 0.63
C SER A 170 -3.29 23.13 2.14
N VAL A 171 -3.36 22.03 2.90
CA VAL A 171 -3.51 22.08 4.36
C VAL A 171 -2.28 22.74 4.98
N PHE A 172 -1.07 22.32 4.61
CA PHE A 172 0.15 22.89 5.15
C PHE A 172 0.29 24.40 4.86
N LYS A 173 -0.07 24.83 3.65
CA LYS A 173 0.09 26.22 3.21
C LYS A 173 -0.99 27.16 3.72
N PHE A 174 -2.25 26.72 3.74
CA PHE A 174 -3.40 27.60 3.97
C PHE A 174 -4.06 27.44 5.34
N VAL A 175 -3.74 26.38 6.09
CA VAL A 175 -4.26 26.16 7.45
C VAL A 175 -3.14 26.36 8.46
N HIS A 176 -3.32 27.30 9.38
CA HIS A 176 -2.35 27.55 10.44
C HIS A 176 -2.25 26.34 11.40
N PRO A 177 -1.04 25.98 11.85
CA PRO A 177 -0.87 24.96 12.88
C PRO A 177 -1.70 25.26 14.11
N PHE A 178 -2.37 24.25 14.64
CA PHE A 178 -3.14 24.33 15.89
C PHE A 178 -2.80 23.17 16.82
N GLY A 179 -3.25 23.25 18.08
CA GLY A 179 -2.99 22.21 19.07
C GLY A 179 -1.55 22.17 19.59
N GLY A 180 -0.79 23.27 19.43
CA GLY A 180 0.59 23.39 19.89
C GLY A 180 1.62 22.68 19.01
N LEU A 181 1.22 22.21 17.81
CA LEU A 181 2.12 21.56 16.87
C LEU A 181 3.09 22.56 16.24
N ASN A 182 4.36 22.18 16.14
CA ASN A 182 5.33 22.92 15.33
C ASN A 182 5.13 22.64 13.83
N TYR A 183 5.86 23.33 12.95
CA TYR A 183 5.67 23.20 11.50
C TYR A 183 5.99 21.80 10.97
N ASP A 184 6.99 21.10 11.53
CA ASP A 184 7.36 19.75 11.09
C ASP A 184 6.25 18.75 11.43
N GLN A 185 5.74 18.83 12.65
CA GLN A 185 4.61 18.03 13.11
C GLN A 185 3.33 18.36 12.32
N TRP A 186 3.13 19.64 11.98
CA TRP A 186 2.00 20.07 11.17
C TRP A 186 2.07 19.52 9.74
N ALA A 187 3.25 19.46 9.14
CA ALA A 187 3.44 18.83 7.83
C ALA A 187 3.05 17.34 7.86
N ILE A 188 3.40 16.63 8.93
CA ILE A 188 3.00 15.23 9.12
C ILE A 188 1.48 15.13 9.28
N ALA A 189 0.86 16.00 10.09
CA ALA A 189 -0.60 16.03 10.25
C ALA A 189 -1.32 16.28 8.91
N ALA A 190 -0.84 17.23 8.11
CA ALA A 190 -1.34 17.50 6.77
C ALA A 190 -1.22 16.27 5.85
N ALA A 191 -0.10 15.56 5.89
CA ALA A 191 0.14 14.34 5.12
C ALA A 191 -0.80 13.19 5.56
N VAL A 192 -1.07 13.04 6.86
CA VAL A 192 -2.03 12.05 7.38
C VAL A 192 -3.43 12.33 6.84
N VAL A 193 -3.90 13.58 6.92
CA VAL A 193 -5.20 13.98 6.38
C VAL A 193 -5.28 13.67 4.89
N ALA A 194 -4.28 14.11 4.12
CA ALA A 194 -4.22 13.85 2.68
C ALA A 194 -4.22 12.36 2.32
N THR A 195 -3.57 11.54 3.13
CA THR A 195 -3.53 10.08 2.95
C THR A 195 -4.90 9.46 3.14
N ILE A 196 -5.70 9.92 4.11
CA ILE A 196 -7.08 9.45 4.30
C ILE A 196 -7.92 9.74 3.04
N PHE A 197 -7.87 10.97 2.51
CA PHE A 197 -8.61 11.33 1.29
C PHE A 197 -8.14 10.54 0.06
N SER A 198 -6.82 10.39 -0.11
CA SER A 198 -6.23 9.60 -1.18
C SER A 198 -6.63 8.12 -1.10
N MET A 199 -6.66 7.55 0.12
CA MET A 199 -7.12 6.19 0.34
C MET A 199 -8.60 6.00 -0.01
N VAL A 200 -9.46 6.97 0.34
CA VAL A 200 -10.88 6.95 -0.06
C VAL A 200 -11.01 6.98 -1.57
N TRP A 201 -10.29 7.87 -2.26
CA TRP A 201 -10.27 7.91 -3.72
C TRP A 201 -9.81 6.58 -4.32
N ASN A 202 -8.67 6.05 -3.87
CA ASN A 202 -8.13 4.79 -4.38
C ASN A 202 -9.10 3.63 -4.16
N PHE A 203 -9.72 3.52 -2.98
CA PHE A 203 -10.70 2.49 -2.69
C PHE A 203 -11.91 2.59 -3.64
N LEU A 204 -12.49 3.79 -3.80
CA LEU A 204 -13.65 4.01 -4.66
C LEU A 204 -13.32 3.77 -6.13
N GLY A 205 -12.18 4.28 -6.61
CA GLY A 205 -11.73 4.09 -7.98
C GLY A 205 -11.43 2.63 -8.29
N TYR A 206 -10.76 1.91 -7.39
CA TYR A 206 -10.53 0.47 -7.59
C TYR A 206 -11.84 -0.30 -7.60
N LYS A 207 -12.76 0.01 -6.70
CA LYS A 207 -14.04 -0.68 -6.61
C LYS A 207 -14.93 -0.44 -7.84
N PHE A 208 -15.09 0.81 -8.25
CA PHE A 208 -16.12 1.22 -9.21
C PHE A 208 -15.61 1.48 -10.63
N ILE A 209 -14.30 1.68 -10.81
CA ILE A 209 -13.70 1.89 -12.13
C ILE A 209 -12.92 0.63 -12.54
N VAL A 210 -11.96 0.22 -11.71
CA VAL A 210 -11.00 -0.84 -12.07
C VAL A 210 -11.62 -2.24 -11.98
N PHE A 211 -12.28 -2.53 -10.86
CA PHE A 211 -12.76 -3.87 -10.52
C PHE A 211 -14.29 -3.96 -10.48
N ASN A 212 -14.99 -3.07 -11.19
CA ASN A 212 -16.44 -3.10 -11.30
C ASN A 212 -16.94 -4.36 -12.00
N GLU A 213 -17.95 -5.04 -11.46
CA GLU A 213 -18.58 -6.18 -12.12
C GLU A 213 -19.42 -5.66 -13.30
N LYS A 214 -18.92 -5.83 -14.54
CA LYS A 214 -19.78 -5.63 -15.71
C LYS A 214 -20.65 -6.88 -15.91
N PRO A 215 -21.97 -6.74 -16.13
CA PRO A 215 -22.81 -7.86 -16.52
C PRO A 215 -22.19 -8.57 -17.73
N ALA A 216 -22.13 -9.90 -17.69
CA ALA A 216 -21.65 -10.67 -18.83
C ALA A 216 -22.43 -10.24 -20.08
N GLU A 217 -21.71 -9.79 -21.11
CA GLU A 217 -22.29 -9.50 -22.41
C GLU A 217 -23.03 -10.76 -22.86
N ALA A 218 -24.34 -10.67 -23.04
CA ALA A 218 -25.15 -11.79 -23.49
C ALA A 218 -24.56 -12.26 -24.82
N LYS A 219 -24.01 -13.49 -24.84
CA LYS A 219 -23.49 -14.07 -26.07
C LYS A 219 -24.58 -13.95 -27.13
N PRO A 220 -24.31 -13.38 -28.32
CA PRO A 220 -25.30 -13.33 -29.38
C PRO A 220 -25.73 -14.76 -29.67
N VAL A 221 -27.03 -15.01 -29.58
CA VAL A 221 -27.62 -16.28 -29.98
C VAL A 221 -27.33 -16.44 -31.47
N SER A 222 -26.45 -17.38 -31.81
CA SER A 222 -26.27 -17.82 -33.18
C SER A 222 -27.59 -18.46 -33.63
N ILE A 223 -28.33 -17.76 -34.48
CA ILE A 223 -29.50 -18.28 -35.21
C ILE A 223 -29.00 -19.04 -36.43
#